data_AF-A0A950Q2U6-F1
#
_entry.id   AF-A0A950Q2U6-F1
#
_cell.length_a   1.000
_cell.length_b   1.000
_cell.length_c   1.000
_cell.angle_alpha   90.00
_cell.angle_beta   90.00
_cell.angle_gamma   90.00
#
_symmetry.space_group_name_H-M   'P 1'
#
loop_
_entity.id
_entity.type
_entity.pdbx_description
1 polymer ?
#
loop_
_entity_poly.entity_id
_entity_poly.type
_entity_poly.pdbx_seq_one_letter_code
_entity_poly.pdbx_strand_id
1 'polypeptide(L)'
;VLAGVDLQRRLESHAFVKGGETYKAPGQKVGDFLAGRPSTELGTVTPSYKPGVHLTDLSDCLPEYAITAIREALPAFARQVPGFAMDDAMLTGVETRTSSPIRINRGADFQSPNTRGLYPAGEGAGFAGGILSAAVDGIKVAEAVAKSIAGVA
;
A
#
# COMPACT_ATOMS: atom_id res chain seq x y z
N VAL A 1 -6.58 -1.77 18.58
CA VAL A 1 -5.68 -2.74 17.91
C VAL A 1 -5.87 -2.78 16.40
N LEU A 2 -7.06 -2.48 15.84
CA LEU A 2 -7.33 -2.61 14.38
C LEU A 2 -7.46 -1.29 13.60
N ALA A 3 -7.14 -0.13 14.20
CA ALA A 3 -7.36 1.18 13.58
C ALA A 3 -6.66 1.37 12.22
N GLY A 4 -5.51 0.72 11.99
CA GLY A 4 -4.85 0.73 10.68
C GLY A 4 -5.66 0.01 9.59
N VAL A 5 -6.33 -1.09 9.93
CA VAL A 5 -7.25 -1.79 9.02
C VAL A 5 -8.45 -0.92 8.70
N ASP A 6 -9.01 -0.24 9.70
CA ASP A 6 -10.15 0.67 9.51
C ASP A 6 -9.77 1.85 8.62
N LEU A 7 -8.56 2.42 8.80
CA LEU A 7 -8.03 3.46 7.93
C LEU A 7 -7.90 2.96 6.47
N GLN A 8 -7.29 1.79 6.25
CA GLN A 8 -7.16 1.20 4.91
C GLN A 8 -8.52 1.04 4.24
N ARG A 9 -9.49 0.43 4.94
CA ARG A 9 -10.85 0.22 4.41
C ARG A 9 -11.56 1.53 4.08
N ARG A 10 -11.37 2.56 4.91
CA ARG A 10 -11.94 3.89 4.66
C ARG A 10 -11.36 4.52 3.40
N LEU A 11 -10.04 4.46 3.21
CA LEU A 11 -9.36 4.98 2.03
C LEU A 11 -9.78 4.20 0.77
N GLU A 12 -9.83 2.87 0.85
CA GLU A 12 -10.26 1.99 -0.24
C GLU A 12 -11.72 2.25 -0.64
N SER A 13 -12.62 2.40 0.34
CA SER A 13 -14.03 2.68 0.10
C SER A 13 -14.23 4.07 -0.52
N HIS A 14 -13.49 5.07 -0.05
CA HIS A 14 -13.53 6.41 -0.62
C HIS A 14 -12.99 6.44 -2.06
N ALA A 15 -11.89 5.73 -2.33
CA ALA A 15 -11.35 5.58 -3.67
C ALA A 15 -12.31 4.85 -4.62
N PHE A 16 -13.06 3.85 -4.14
CA PHE A 16 -14.10 3.20 -4.93
C PHE A 16 -15.21 4.18 -5.35
N VAL A 17 -15.68 5.02 -4.43
CA VAL A 17 -16.66 6.08 -4.73
C VAL A 17 -16.08 7.08 -5.73
N LYS A 18 -14.84 7.51 -5.54
CA LYS A 18 -14.12 8.42 -6.47
C LYS A 18 -13.83 7.78 -7.83
N GLY A 19 -13.75 6.46 -7.89
CA GLY A 19 -13.70 5.66 -9.11
C GLY A 19 -15.04 5.52 -9.82
N GLY A 20 -16.10 6.15 -9.31
CA GLY A 20 -17.45 6.08 -9.85
C GLY A 20 -18.16 4.75 -9.56
N GLU A 21 -17.79 4.05 -8.48
CA GLU A 21 -18.45 2.82 -8.00
C GLU A 21 -18.47 1.67 -9.02
N THR A 22 -17.50 1.64 -9.94
CA THR A 22 -17.42 0.67 -11.06
C THR A 22 -16.19 -0.22 -11.01
N TYR A 23 -15.45 -0.18 -9.90
CA TYR A 23 -14.09 -0.74 -9.78
C TYR A 23 -13.05 -0.13 -10.72
N LYS A 24 -13.39 0.90 -11.49
CA LYS A 24 -12.37 1.78 -12.06
C LYS A 24 -11.62 2.48 -10.93
N ALA A 25 -10.32 2.67 -11.09
CA ALA A 25 -9.55 3.44 -10.13
C ALA A 25 -9.77 4.95 -10.36
N PRO A 26 -9.84 5.79 -9.31
CA PRO A 26 -9.75 7.22 -9.51
C PRO A 26 -8.37 7.56 -10.07
N GLY A 27 -8.28 8.51 -10.99
CA GLY A 27 -6.99 8.92 -11.54
C GLY A 27 -6.97 10.37 -11.99
N GLN A 28 -5.76 10.90 -12.11
CA GLN A 28 -5.53 12.31 -12.41
C GLN A 28 -4.16 12.48 -13.05
N LYS A 29 -4.07 13.36 -14.04
CA LYS A 29 -2.78 13.74 -14.63
C LYS A 29 -1.95 14.50 -13.60
N VAL A 30 -0.64 14.28 -13.58
CA VAL A 30 0.29 14.93 -12.63
C VAL A 30 0.20 16.45 -12.72
N GLY A 31 0.13 17.02 -13.92
CA GLY A 31 0.03 18.47 -14.10
C GLY A 31 -1.25 19.05 -13.49
N ASP A 32 -2.38 18.36 -13.68
CA ASP A 32 -3.67 18.77 -13.14
C ASP A 32 -3.75 18.57 -11.62
N PHE A 33 -3.19 17.46 -11.12
CA PHE A 33 -3.01 17.21 -9.69
C PHE A 33 -2.24 18.37 -9.08
N LEU A 34 -1.02 18.68 -9.55
CA LEU A 34 -0.20 19.77 -9.04
C LEU A 34 -0.89 21.15 -9.11
N ALA A 35 -1.68 21.39 -10.16
CA ALA A 35 -2.45 22.62 -10.31
C ALA A 35 -3.76 22.68 -9.50
N GLY A 36 -4.14 21.61 -8.80
CA GLY A 36 -5.33 21.59 -7.94
C GLY A 36 -6.65 21.56 -8.71
N ARG A 37 -6.68 20.91 -9.88
CA ARG A 37 -7.88 20.78 -10.72
C ARG A 37 -8.07 19.33 -11.17
N PRO A 38 -9.31 18.82 -11.33
CA PRO A 38 -9.55 17.48 -11.85
C PRO A 38 -9.13 17.40 -13.33
N SER A 39 -8.66 16.22 -13.76
CA SER A 39 -8.45 15.94 -15.18
C SER A 39 -9.78 15.64 -15.87
N THR A 40 -9.95 16.14 -17.09
CA THR A 40 -11.16 15.92 -17.92
C THR A 40 -10.91 14.96 -19.08
N GLU A 41 -9.66 14.77 -19.47
CA GLU A 41 -9.23 13.91 -20.57
C GLU A 41 -7.86 13.29 -20.28
N LEU A 42 -7.60 12.15 -20.93
CA LEU A 42 -6.28 11.51 -20.89
C LEU A 42 -5.27 12.30 -21.73
N GLY A 43 -4.01 12.25 -21.30
CA GLY A 43 -2.89 12.75 -22.08
C GLY A 43 -2.26 11.67 -22.95
N THR A 44 -0.98 11.85 -23.24
CA THR A 44 -0.16 10.87 -23.98
C THR A 44 0.04 9.53 -23.23
N VAL A 45 -0.05 9.52 -21.90
CA VAL A 45 0.11 8.31 -21.08
C VAL A 45 -1.23 7.60 -20.90
N THR A 46 -1.32 6.36 -21.39
CA THR A 46 -2.50 5.51 -21.23
C THR A 46 -2.42 4.72 -19.91
N PRO A 47 -3.44 4.76 -19.04
CA PRO A 47 -3.43 4.00 -17.80
C PRO A 47 -3.49 2.49 -18.06
N SER A 48 -2.66 1.74 -17.33
CA SER A 48 -2.57 0.27 -17.45
C SER A 48 -3.59 -0.47 -16.58
N TYR A 49 -4.06 0.16 -15.48
CA TYR A 49 -4.99 -0.45 -14.54
C TYR A 49 -6.29 -0.90 -15.25
N LYS A 50 -6.74 -2.13 -14.93
CA LYS A 50 -8.01 -2.71 -15.39
C LYS A 50 -8.95 -2.86 -14.18
N PRO A 51 -10.26 -2.57 -14.30
CA PRO A 51 -11.04 -2.37 -15.54
C PRO A 51 -10.83 -1.03 -16.26
N GLY A 52 -10.23 -0.04 -15.61
CA GLY A 52 -9.90 1.25 -16.20
C GLY A 52 -9.76 2.34 -15.14
N VAL A 53 -9.56 3.58 -15.58
CA VAL A 53 -9.46 4.75 -14.70
C VAL A 53 -10.67 5.67 -14.92
N HIS A 54 -11.19 6.22 -13.83
CA HIS A 54 -12.16 7.32 -13.83
C HIS A 54 -11.41 8.60 -13.47
N LEU A 55 -11.39 9.59 -14.36
CA LEU A 55 -10.69 10.84 -14.12
C LEU A 55 -11.45 11.69 -13.10
N THR A 56 -10.77 12.08 -12.03
CA THR A 56 -11.32 12.83 -10.91
C THR A 56 -10.23 13.68 -10.26
N ASP A 57 -10.58 14.46 -9.23
CA ASP A 57 -9.62 15.02 -8.29
C ASP A 57 -9.22 13.98 -7.24
N LEU A 58 -7.91 13.78 -7.06
CA LEU A 58 -7.31 12.90 -6.04
C LEU A 58 -6.99 13.64 -4.73
N SER A 59 -7.21 14.95 -4.64
CA SER A 59 -6.79 15.77 -3.48
C SER A 59 -7.45 15.37 -2.16
N ASP A 60 -8.54 14.61 -2.17
CA ASP A 60 -9.20 14.05 -1.00
C ASP A 60 -9.15 12.51 -0.93
N CYS A 61 -8.48 11.85 -1.87
CA CYS A 61 -8.33 10.39 -1.86
C CYS A 61 -7.41 9.87 -0.75
N LEU A 62 -6.54 10.73 -0.22
CA LEU A 62 -5.63 10.45 0.89
C LEU A 62 -5.73 11.57 1.94
N PRO A 63 -5.23 11.34 3.17
CA PRO A 63 -5.12 12.41 4.16
C PRO A 63 -4.29 13.59 3.63
N GLU A 64 -4.65 14.81 4.04
CA GLU A 64 -4.03 16.06 3.56
C GLU A 64 -2.51 16.07 3.64
N TYR A 65 -1.94 15.53 4.73
CA TYR A 65 -0.49 15.45 4.90
C TYR A 65 0.18 14.61 3.81
N ALA A 66 -0.47 13.54 3.35
CA ALA A 66 0.06 12.67 2.30
C ALA A 66 -0.05 13.35 0.93
N ILE A 67 -1.19 14.00 0.64
CA ILE A 67 -1.40 14.77 -0.59
C ILE A 67 -0.37 15.89 -0.71
N THR A 68 -0.13 16.62 0.39
CA THR A 68 0.87 17.70 0.45
C THR A 68 2.27 17.16 0.18
N ALA A 69 2.66 16.06 0.84
CA ALA A 69 3.96 15.42 0.63
C ALA A 69 4.15 14.94 -0.81
N ILE A 70 3.12 14.35 -1.44
CA ILE A 70 3.19 13.90 -2.85
C ILE A 70 3.35 15.10 -3.79
N ARG A 71 2.63 16.20 -3.55
CA ARG A 71 2.74 17.45 -4.34
C ARG A 71 4.15 18.03 -4.29
N GLU A 72 4.82 17.95 -3.14
CA GLU A 72 6.21 18.39 -2.99
C GLU A 72 7.21 17.41 -3.64
N ALA A 73 6.96 16.10 -3.48
CA ALA A 73 7.87 15.06 -3.95
C ALA A 73 7.95 14.97 -5.48
N LEU A 74 6.84 15.16 -6.21
CA LEU A 74 6.81 15.05 -7.67
C LEU A 74 7.81 16.01 -8.36
N PRO A 75 7.79 17.34 -8.10
CA PRO A 75 8.81 18.25 -8.61
C PRO A 75 10.22 17.95 -8.11
N ALA A 76 10.37 17.47 -6.87
CA ALA A 76 11.68 17.09 -6.33
C ALA A 76 12.29 15.91 -7.12
N PHE A 77 11.50 14.89 -7.41
CA PHE A 77 11.92 13.75 -8.24
C PHE A 77 12.20 14.15 -9.68
N ALA A 78 11.46 15.10 -10.26
CA ALA A 78 11.73 15.60 -11.61
C ALA A 78 13.12 16.25 -11.76
N ARG A 79 13.72 16.76 -10.67
CA ARG A 79 15.11 17.27 -10.67
C ARG A 79 16.15 16.15 -10.70
N GLN A 80 15.81 14.97 -10.22
CA GLN A 80 16.69 13.79 -10.19
C GLN A 80 16.52 12.94 -11.46
N VAL A 81 15.28 12.80 -11.92
CA VAL A 81 14.90 12.02 -13.09
C VAL A 81 14.10 12.94 -14.03
N PRO A 82 14.72 13.45 -15.11
CA PRO A 82 14.01 14.28 -16.08
C PRO A 82 12.76 13.59 -16.61
N GLY A 83 11.63 14.31 -16.59
CA GLY A 83 10.33 13.79 -17.04
C GLY A 83 9.51 13.07 -15.96
N PHE A 84 10.02 12.89 -14.74
CA PHE A 84 9.28 12.18 -13.67
C PHE A 84 7.92 12.83 -13.34
N ALA A 85 7.84 14.16 -13.39
CA ALA A 85 6.60 14.91 -13.17
C ALA A 85 6.08 15.55 -14.47
N MET A 86 6.18 14.86 -15.60
CA MET A 86 5.57 15.33 -16.86
C MET A 86 4.05 15.53 -16.67
N ASP A 87 3.50 16.61 -17.24
CA ASP A 87 2.10 17.00 -17.02
C ASP A 87 1.11 15.87 -17.34
N ASP A 88 1.40 15.10 -18.39
CA ASP A 88 0.58 13.98 -18.86
C ASP A 88 0.78 12.67 -18.10
N ALA A 89 1.71 12.58 -17.14
CA ALA A 89 1.89 11.38 -16.33
C ALA A 89 0.63 11.09 -15.51
N MET A 90 0.33 9.81 -15.30
CA MET A 90 -0.91 9.38 -14.66
C MET A 90 -0.70 8.95 -13.21
N LEU A 91 -1.40 9.59 -12.28
CA LEU A 91 -1.61 9.08 -10.92
C LEU A 91 -2.87 8.19 -10.92
N THR A 92 -2.78 7.00 -10.33
CA THR A 92 -3.87 6.00 -10.37
C THR A 92 -4.10 5.39 -8.99
N GLY A 93 -5.35 5.44 -8.53
CA GLY A 93 -5.82 4.74 -7.33
C GLY A 93 -5.23 5.25 -6.02
N VAL A 94 -5.37 4.40 -5.00
CA VAL A 94 -4.74 4.56 -3.68
C VAL A 94 -4.01 3.26 -3.33
N GLU A 95 -2.73 3.35 -3.01
CA GLU A 95 -1.92 2.20 -2.63
C GLU A 95 -1.95 2.03 -1.10
N THR A 96 -2.87 1.22 -0.58
CA THR A 96 -3.19 1.16 0.87
C THR A 96 -2.54 0.01 1.62
N ARG A 97 -1.99 -0.99 0.92
CA ARG A 97 -1.55 -2.27 1.51
C ARG A 97 -0.07 -2.55 1.27
N THR A 98 0.77 -1.57 1.57
CA THR A 98 2.23 -1.67 1.39
C THR A 98 2.91 -2.60 2.41
N SER A 99 2.32 -2.74 3.59
CA SER A 99 2.71 -3.71 4.62
C SER A 99 1.54 -3.93 5.59
N SER A 100 1.64 -4.94 6.46
CA SER A 100 0.57 -5.24 7.42
C SER A 100 0.31 -4.06 8.38
N PRO A 101 -0.95 -3.64 8.56
CA PRO A 101 -1.33 -2.59 9.51
C PRO A 101 -1.33 -3.10 10.96
N ILE A 102 -1.01 -4.38 11.19
CA ILE A 102 -0.98 -5.00 12.50
C ILE A 102 0.32 -5.76 12.73
N ARG A 103 0.66 -5.90 14.01
CA ARG A 103 1.74 -6.75 14.48
C ARG A 103 1.16 -7.82 15.40
N ILE A 104 1.25 -9.07 14.98
CA ILE A 104 0.89 -10.20 15.84
C ILE A 104 2.15 -10.61 16.57
N ASN A 105 2.37 -10.09 17.76
CA ASN A 105 3.63 -10.27 18.51
C ASN A 105 3.96 -11.76 18.69
N ARG A 106 5.26 -12.07 18.61
CA ARG A 106 5.80 -13.40 18.94
C ARG A 106 7.11 -13.27 19.69
N GLY A 107 7.42 -14.26 20.53
CA GLY A 107 8.65 -14.35 21.31
C GLY A 107 9.87 -14.77 20.48
N ALA A 108 11.01 -14.93 21.15
CA ALA A 108 12.23 -15.48 20.55
C ALA A 108 12.07 -16.95 20.10
N ASP A 109 11.11 -17.65 20.67
CA ASP A 109 10.68 -19.00 20.30
C ASP A 109 9.69 -19.02 19.10
N PHE A 110 9.45 -17.85 18.49
CA PHE A 110 8.52 -17.64 17.39
C PHE A 110 7.03 -17.85 17.72
N GLN A 111 6.68 -18.04 19.01
CA GLN A 111 5.30 -18.28 19.43
C GLN A 111 4.60 -17.01 19.91
N SER A 112 3.28 -16.98 19.79
CA SER A 112 2.47 -15.93 20.41
C SER A 112 2.69 -15.91 21.94
N PRO A 113 2.89 -14.74 22.55
CA PRO A 113 3.14 -14.63 23.99
C PRO A 113 1.97 -15.10 24.86
N ASN A 114 0.74 -15.13 24.32
CA ASN A 114 -0.46 -15.52 25.06
C ASN A 114 -1.12 -16.83 24.57
N THR A 115 -0.58 -17.45 23.53
CA THR A 115 -1.13 -18.68 22.94
C THR A 115 0.01 -19.58 22.47
N ARG A 116 0.44 -20.50 23.34
CA ARG A 116 1.46 -21.51 22.97
C ARG A 116 0.94 -22.39 21.83
N GLY A 117 1.84 -22.76 20.92
CA GLY A 117 1.53 -23.49 19.69
C GLY A 117 1.09 -22.61 18.51
N LEU A 118 0.85 -21.32 18.71
CA LEU A 118 0.55 -20.38 17.62
C LEU A 118 1.83 -19.65 17.17
N TYR A 119 2.16 -19.72 15.88
CA TYR A 119 3.37 -19.13 15.29
C TYR A 119 3.03 -18.05 14.26
N PRO A 120 2.95 -16.77 14.68
CA PRO A 120 2.76 -15.67 13.73
C PRO A 120 3.95 -15.57 12.78
N ALA A 121 3.71 -15.49 11.46
CA ALA A 121 4.75 -15.50 10.44
C ALA A 121 4.45 -14.59 9.25
N GLY A 122 5.50 -14.20 8.53
CA GLY A 122 5.42 -13.48 7.27
C GLY A 122 4.88 -12.05 7.40
N GLU A 123 4.45 -11.49 6.27
CA GLU A 123 4.02 -10.10 6.17
C GLU A 123 2.72 -9.86 6.95
N GLY A 124 1.76 -10.80 6.91
CA GLY A 124 0.50 -10.67 7.65
C GLY A 124 0.70 -10.47 9.16
N ALA A 125 1.68 -11.15 9.76
CA ALA A 125 2.06 -10.96 11.15
C ALA A 125 3.00 -9.74 11.39
N GLY A 126 3.46 -9.10 10.32
CA GLY A 126 4.34 -7.94 10.31
C GLY A 126 5.84 -8.26 10.33
N PHE A 127 6.26 -9.53 10.18
CA PHE A 127 7.67 -9.96 10.32
C PHE A 127 8.44 -9.98 8.99
N ALA A 128 7.79 -9.60 7.90
CA ALA A 128 8.37 -9.52 6.56
C ALA A 128 7.71 -8.38 5.77
N GLY A 129 8.33 -7.98 4.65
CA GLY A 129 7.86 -6.90 3.78
C GLY A 129 8.06 -7.18 2.30
N GLY A 130 8.09 -8.46 1.91
CA GLY A 130 8.30 -8.89 0.53
C GLY A 130 8.62 -10.37 0.42
N ILE A 131 8.55 -10.91 -0.80
CA ILE A 131 8.61 -12.36 -1.10
C ILE A 131 9.78 -13.06 -0.40
N LEU A 132 11.00 -12.57 -0.61
CA LEU A 132 12.21 -13.19 -0.05
C LEU A 132 12.20 -13.16 1.49
N SER A 133 11.88 -11.99 2.07
CA SER A 133 11.85 -11.85 3.53
C SER A 133 10.77 -12.71 4.18
N ALA A 134 9.61 -12.88 3.53
CA ALA A 134 8.53 -13.73 4.00
C ALA A 134 8.91 -15.22 3.91
N ALA A 135 9.61 -15.62 2.84
CA ALA A 135 10.14 -16.98 2.72
C ALA A 135 11.19 -17.29 3.80
N VAL A 136 12.13 -16.37 4.04
CA VAL A 136 13.14 -16.51 5.10
C VAL A 136 12.47 -16.60 6.48
N ASP A 137 11.44 -15.79 6.74
CA ASP A 137 10.68 -15.87 7.99
C ASP A 137 9.97 -17.22 8.12
N GLY A 138 9.38 -17.71 7.04
CA GLY A 138 8.74 -19.02 6.97
C GLY A 138 9.70 -20.17 7.29
N ILE A 139 10.93 -20.14 6.78
CA ILE A 139 11.97 -21.13 7.10
C ILE A 139 12.27 -21.13 8.60
N LYS A 140 12.51 -19.95 9.19
CA LYS A 140 12.81 -19.83 10.63
C LYS A 140 11.67 -20.33 11.50
N VAL A 141 10.43 -20.02 11.12
CA VAL A 141 9.24 -20.48 11.83
C VAL A 141 9.10 -21.99 11.70
N ALA A 142 9.31 -22.56 10.51
CA ALA A 142 9.29 -24.01 10.31
C ALA A 142 10.34 -24.73 11.16
N GLU A 143 11.57 -24.19 11.24
CA GLU A 143 12.63 -24.71 12.12
C GLU A 143 12.23 -24.63 13.60
N ALA A 144 11.63 -23.53 14.05
CA ALA A 144 11.17 -23.37 15.43
C ALA A 144 10.05 -24.36 15.79
N VAL A 145 9.09 -24.56 14.87
CA VAL A 145 8.03 -25.58 15.02
C VAL A 145 8.63 -26.97 15.12
N ALA A 146 9.57 -27.31 14.23
CA ALA A 146 10.24 -28.61 14.23
C ALA A 146 10.97 -28.89 15.56
N LYS A 147 11.72 -27.90 16.07
CA LYS A 147 12.40 -28.00 17.39
C LYS A 147 11.41 -28.19 18.53
N SER A 148 10.29 -27.46 18.50
CA SER A 148 9.24 -27.57 19.54
C SER A 148 8.59 -28.96 19.54
N ILE A 149 8.32 -29.53 18.36
CA ILE A 149 7.73 -30.88 18.23
C ILE A 149 8.73 -31.94 18.69
N ALA A 150 10.00 -31.79 18.35
CA ALA A 150 11.05 -32.73 18.75
C ALA A 150 11.47 -32.60 20.23
N GLY A 151 10.96 -31.60 20.97
CA GLY A 151 11.32 -31.39 22.38
C GLY A 151 12.74 -30.86 22.60
N VAL A 152 13.32 -30.19 21.59
CA VAL A 152 14.68 -29.64 21.61
C VAL A 152 14.69 -28.10 21.51
N ALA A 153 13.54 -27.48 21.79
CA ALA A 153 13.33 -26.04 21.78
C ALA A 153 13.72 -25.40 23.12
#